data_AF-A0A4Q6E1B0-F1
#
_entry.id   AF-A0A4Q6E1B0-F1
#
_cell.length_a   1.000
_cell.length_b   1.000
_cell.length_c   1.000
_cell.angle_alpha   90.00
_cell.angle_beta   90.00
_cell.angle_gamma   90.00
#
_symmetry.space_group_name_H-M   'P 1'
#
loop_
_entity.id
_entity.type
_entity.pdbx_description
1 polymer ?
#
loop_
_entity_poly.entity_id
_entity_poly.type
_entity_poly.pdbx_seq_one_letter_code
_entity_poly.pdbx_strand_id
1 'polypeptide(L)'
;MSENVVSLKAYRTLKECQRLFQGYKGRLSKMEKTDLLLELERYRKEAANYPHHLLTVVKGEILMTALKDRSLTSELKLFATNEEKRLKVEVYRRLHEEWTSGRNLH
;
A
#
# COMPACT_ATOMS: atom_id res chain seq x y z
N MET A 1 -23.47 8.47 14.33
CA MET A 1 -22.74 8.67 13.07
C MET A 1 -21.32 9.07 13.44
N SER A 2 -20.38 8.12 13.43
CA SER A 2 -18.98 8.39 13.77
C SER A 2 -18.32 9.08 12.57
N GLU A 3 -18.16 10.40 12.66
CA GLU A 3 -17.40 11.17 11.67
C GLU A 3 -16.05 10.48 11.43
N ASN A 4 -15.75 10.19 10.16
CA ASN A 4 -14.44 9.73 9.68
C ASN A 4 -13.42 10.87 9.85
N VAL A 5 -13.13 11.26 11.10
CA VAL A 5 -12.07 12.20 11.41
C VAL A 5 -10.77 11.44 11.26
N VAL A 6 -10.22 11.47 10.05
CA VAL A 6 -8.84 11.05 9.82
C VAL A 6 -7.97 11.97 10.67
N SER A 7 -7.38 11.41 11.74
CA SER A 7 -6.46 12.14 12.60
C SER A 7 -5.37 12.79 11.76
N LEU A 8 -5.07 14.07 12.00
CA LEU A 8 -3.96 14.77 11.33
C LEU A 8 -2.64 14.01 11.47
N LYS A 9 -2.45 13.27 12.57
CA LYS A 9 -1.30 12.37 12.78
C LYS A 9 -1.31 11.20 11.80
N ALA A 10 -2.43 10.47 11.68
CA ALA A 10 -2.58 9.37 10.72
C ALA A 10 -2.34 9.82 9.27
N TYR A 11 -2.84 11.00 8.90
CA TYR A 11 -2.57 11.59 7.59
C TYR A 11 -1.09 11.89 7.38
N ARG A 12 -0.41 12.48 8.36
CA ARG A 12 1.04 12.76 8.31
C ARG A 12 1.85 11.46 8.20
N THR A 13 1.54 10.45 9.01
CA THR A 13 2.17 9.12 8.93
C THR A 13 2.02 8.52 7.54
N LEU A 14 0.80 8.53 6.97
CA LEU A 14 0.58 8.05 5.61
C LEU A 14 1.43 8.80 4.58
N LYS A 15 1.50 10.13 4.68
CA LYS A 15 2.31 10.95 3.79
C LYS A 15 3.80 10.66 3.93
N GLU A 16 4.28 10.43 5.13
CA GLU A 16 5.67 10.03 5.38
C GLU A 16 5.98 8.67 4.79
N CYS A 17 5.12 7.66 5.00
CA CYS A 17 5.26 6.35 4.36
C CYS A 17 5.28 6.46 2.83
N GLN A 18 4.35 7.22 2.25
CA GLN A 18 4.32 7.48 0.80
C GLN A 18 5.61 8.18 0.32
N ARG A 19 6.16 9.10 1.12
CA ARG A 19 7.42 9.81 0.83
C ARG A 19 8.61 8.83 0.80
N LEU A 20 8.68 7.90 1.76
CA LEU A 20 9.73 6.87 1.80
C LEU A 20 9.75 6.01 0.53
N PHE A 21 8.58 5.78 -0.07
CA PHE A 21 8.44 5.00 -1.30
C PHE A 21 8.47 5.82 -2.59
N GLN A 22 8.81 7.11 -2.57
CA GLN A 22 8.94 7.91 -3.81
C GLN A 22 9.97 7.33 -4.78
N GLY A 23 11.13 6.92 -4.27
CA GLY A 23 12.14 6.24 -5.08
C GLY A 23 11.65 4.90 -5.64
N TYR A 24 10.86 4.15 -4.86
CA TYR A 24 10.25 2.90 -5.30
C TYR A 24 9.23 3.13 -6.43
N LYS A 25 8.33 4.11 -6.26
CA LYS A 25 7.38 4.53 -7.29
C LYS A 25 8.09 4.93 -8.59
N GLY A 26 9.17 5.69 -8.49
CA GLY A 26 10.00 6.09 -9.63
C GLY A 26 10.72 4.92 -10.32
N ARG A 27 11.03 3.84 -9.59
CA ARG A 27 11.55 2.59 -10.19
C ARG A 27 10.44 1.83 -10.92
N LEU A 28 9.28 1.67 -10.30
CA LEU A 28 8.14 0.95 -10.89
C LEU A 28 7.67 1.56 -12.22
N SER A 29 7.72 2.89 -12.36
CA SER A 29 7.32 3.54 -13.62
C SER A 29 8.28 3.25 -14.78
N LYS A 30 9.53 2.86 -14.49
CA LYS A 30 10.58 2.57 -15.47
C LYS A 30 10.80 1.07 -15.71
N MET A 31 10.28 0.21 -14.84
CA MET A 31 10.44 -1.25 -14.95
C MET A 31 9.80 -1.78 -16.22
N GLU A 32 10.36 -2.84 -16.80
CA GLU A 32 9.65 -3.55 -17.85
C GLU A 32 8.46 -4.32 -17.27
N LYS A 33 7.53 -4.73 -18.13
CA LYS A 33 6.29 -5.39 -17.69
C LYS A 33 6.57 -6.74 -17.01
N THR A 34 7.55 -7.48 -17.48
CA THR A 34 8.04 -8.71 -16.84
C THR A 34 8.65 -8.43 -15.47
N ASP A 35 9.40 -7.33 -15.33
CA ASP A 35 10.01 -6.93 -14.05
C ASP A 35 8.94 -6.55 -13.02
N LEU A 36 7.84 -5.92 -13.45
CA LEU A 36 6.70 -5.63 -12.56
C LEU A 36 6.05 -6.91 -12.01
N LEU A 37 5.98 -7.98 -12.81
CA LEU A 37 5.46 -9.27 -12.34
C LEU A 37 6.43 -9.94 -11.36
N LEU A 38 7.73 -9.86 -11.60
CA LEU A 38 8.74 -10.34 -10.64
C LEU A 38 8.68 -9.55 -9.32
N GLU A 39 8.47 -8.24 -9.40
CA GLU A 39 8.31 -7.40 -8.21
C GLU A 39 7.00 -7.73 -7.46
N LEU A 40 5.93 -8.11 -8.17
CA LEU A 40 4.72 -8.66 -7.55
C LEU A 40 5.00 -9.94 -6.76
N GLU A 41 5.78 -10.87 -7.32
CA GLU A 41 6.15 -12.09 -6.59
C GLU A 41 6.99 -11.79 -5.34
N ARG A 42 7.96 -10.88 -5.46
CA ARG A 42 8.77 -10.42 -4.31
C ARG A 42 7.91 -9.79 -3.23
N TYR A 43 6.99 -8.92 -3.63
CA TYR A 43 6.03 -8.31 -2.72
C TYR A 43 5.16 -9.37 -2.02
N ARG A 44 4.67 -10.40 -2.74
CA ARG A 44 3.87 -11.47 -2.12
C ARG A 44 4.65 -12.23 -1.05
N LYS A 45 5.94 -12.51 -1.29
CA LYS A 45 6.82 -13.13 -0.29
C LYS A 45 7.02 -12.24 0.93
N GLU A 46 7.25 -10.94 0.71
CA GLU A 46 7.39 -9.96 1.79
C GLU A 46 6.10 -9.84 2.61
N ALA A 47 4.95 -9.74 1.94
CA ALA A 47 3.63 -9.65 2.57
C ALA A 47 3.23 -10.93 3.32
N ALA A 48 3.74 -12.10 2.93
CA ALA A 48 3.54 -13.32 3.71
C ALA A 48 4.25 -13.27 5.07
N ASN A 49 5.42 -12.62 5.14
CA ASN A 49 6.19 -12.46 6.37
C ASN A 49 5.67 -11.30 7.23
N TYR A 50 5.20 -10.23 6.59
CA TYR A 50 4.78 -8.99 7.26
C TYR A 50 3.42 -8.48 6.74
N PRO A 51 2.33 -9.27 6.87
CA PRO A 51 1.03 -8.97 6.22
C PRO A 51 0.35 -7.70 6.71
N HIS A 52 0.81 -7.18 7.84
CA HIS A 52 0.14 -6.14 8.61
C HIS A 52 1.05 -4.94 8.88
N HIS A 53 2.30 -5.00 8.42
CA HIS A 53 3.24 -3.91 8.60
C HIS A 53 2.89 -2.76 7.65
N LEU A 54 2.68 -1.56 8.18
CA LEU A 54 2.16 -0.41 7.43
C LEU A 54 2.98 -0.12 6.16
N LEU A 55 4.32 -0.18 6.25
CA LEU A 55 5.18 0.03 5.08
C LEU A 55 4.98 -1.03 3.99
N THR A 56 4.75 -2.29 4.37
CA THR A 56 4.51 -3.39 3.42
C THR A 56 3.16 -3.18 2.73
N VAL A 57 2.12 -2.79 3.48
CA VAL A 57 0.79 -2.51 2.90
C VAL A 57 0.85 -1.32 1.94
N VAL A 58 1.50 -0.21 2.33
CA VAL A 58 1.67 0.98 1.47
C VAL A 58 2.50 0.65 0.22
N LYS A 59 3.56 -0.13 0.35
CA LYS A 59 4.36 -0.61 -0.79
C LYS A 59 3.49 -1.41 -1.77
N GLY A 60 2.63 -2.28 -1.24
CA GLY A 60 1.66 -3.04 -2.02
C GLY A 60 0.69 -2.15 -2.79
N GLU A 61 0.11 -1.13 -2.15
CA GLU A 61 -0.82 -0.20 -2.80
C GLU A 61 -0.16 0.51 -4.00
N ILE A 62 1.08 0.97 -3.81
CA ILE A 62 1.87 1.63 -4.86
C ILE A 62 2.15 0.65 -6.02
N LEU A 63 2.50 -0.60 -5.72
CA LEU A 63 2.75 -1.63 -6.72
C LEU A 63 1.47 -1.99 -7.50
N MET A 64 0.34 -2.17 -6.82
CA MET A 64 -0.94 -2.45 -7.48
C MET A 64 -1.38 -1.30 -8.39
N THR A 65 -1.12 -0.05 -7.98
CA THR A 65 -1.37 1.12 -8.84
C THR A 65 -0.54 1.04 -10.12
N ALA A 66 0.76 0.76 -10.00
CA ALA A 66 1.64 0.62 -11.16
C ALA A 66 1.22 -0.55 -12.07
N LEU A 67 0.84 -1.69 -11.49
CA LEU A 67 0.34 -2.85 -12.24
C LEU A 67 -0.96 -2.51 -12.97
N LYS A 68 -1.92 -1.88 -12.31
CA LYS A 68 -3.20 -1.47 -12.90
C LYS A 68 -3.01 -0.53 -14.10
N ASP A 69 -2.15 0.47 -13.93
CA ASP A 69 -1.90 1.49 -14.96
C ASP A 69 -1.15 0.91 -16.17
N ARG A 70 -0.34 -0.14 -15.95
CA ARG A 70 0.53 -0.74 -16.97
C ARG A 70 0.13 -2.16 -17.36
N SER A 71 -1.08 -2.59 -16.98
CA SER A 71 -1.57 -3.96 -17.16
C SER A 71 -1.62 -4.35 -18.63
N LEU A 72 -1.11 -5.54 -18.93
CA LEU A 72 -1.17 -6.14 -20.26
C LEU A 72 -2.53 -6.79 -20.56
N THR A 73 -3.18 -7.29 -19.52
CA THR A 73 -4.42 -8.06 -19.64
C THR A 73 -5.50 -7.47 -18.73
N SER A 74 -6.75 -7.67 -19.12
CA SER A 74 -7.92 -7.26 -18.33
C SER A 74 -7.96 -7.97 -16.97
N GLU A 75 -7.52 -9.22 -16.92
CA GLU A 75 -7.44 -10.02 -15.69
C GLU A 75 -6.45 -9.43 -14.69
N LEU A 76 -5.24 -9.08 -15.15
CA LEU A 76 -4.23 -8.46 -14.30
C LEU A 76 -4.70 -7.09 -13.80
N LYS A 77 -5.37 -6.32 -14.65
CA LYS A 77 -5.96 -5.03 -14.29
C LYS A 77 -7.03 -5.18 -13.22
N LEU A 78 -7.91 -6.18 -13.36
CA LEU A 78 -8.96 -6.48 -12.40
C LEU A 78 -8.37 -6.92 -11.06
N PHE A 79 -7.39 -7.82 -11.09
CA PHE A 79 -6.65 -8.25 -9.91
C PHE A 79 -6.01 -7.07 -9.18
N ALA A 80 -5.22 -6.26 -9.90
CA ALA A 80 -4.55 -5.10 -9.32
C ALA A 80 -5.54 -4.08 -8.73
N THR A 81 -6.69 -3.87 -9.37
CA THR A 81 -7.75 -2.99 -8.87
C THR A 81 -8.35 -3.50 -7.57
N ASN A 82 -8.63 -4.80 -7.47
CA ASN A 82 -9.22 -5.41 -6.28
C ASN A 82 -8.24 -5.39 -5.11
N GLU A 83 -6.97 -5.74 -5.38
CA GLU A 83 -5.93 -5.70 -4.36
C GLU A 83 -5.61 -4.27 -3.90
N GLU A 84 -5.58 -3.28 -4.80
CA GLU A 84 -5.43 -1.87 -4.42
C GLU A 84 -6.53 -1.43 -3.44
N LYS A 85 -7.80 -1.78 -3.71
CA LYS A 85 -8.91 -1.47 -2.81
C LYS A 85 -8.75 -2.14 -1.45
N ARG A 86 -8.39 -3.42 -1.43
CA ARG A 86 -8.15 -4.19 -0.20
C ARG A 86 -7.03 -3.56 0.62
N LEU A 87 -5.91 -3.21 -0.01
CA LEU A 87 -4.75 -2.60 0.64
C LEU A 87 -5.06 -1.21 1.16
N LYS A 88 -5.84 -0.39 0.44
CA LYS A 88 -6.30 0.91 0.95
C LYS A 88 -7.07 0.78 2.26
N VAL A 89 -8.01 -0.16 2.33
CA VAL A 89 -8.76 -0.44 3.58
C VAL A 89 -7.81 -0.86 4.69
N GLU A 90 -6.85 -1.73 4.39
CA GLU A 90 -5.85 -2.18 5.36
C GLU A 90 -4.94 -1.03 5.84
N VAL A 91 -4.50 -0.12 4.96
CA VAL A 91 -3.73 1.08 5.34
C VAL A 91 -4.51 1.91 6.34
N TYR A 92 -5.78 2.23 6.05
CA TYR A 92 -6.60 3.03 6.96
C TYR A 92 -6.81 2.33 8.32
N ARG A 93 -7.02 1.01 8.30
CA ARG A 93 -7.14 0.23 9.54
C ARG A 93 -5.86 0.31 10.37
N ARG A 94 -4.69 0.15 9.75
CA ARG A 94 -3.39 0.19 10.46
C ARG A 94 -3.08 1.57 11.02
N LEU A 95 -3.34 2.61 10.25
CA LEU A 95 -3.20 3.99 10.74
C LEU A 95 -4.14 4.29 11.91
N HIS A 96 -5.35 3.71 11.90
CA HIS A 96 -6.27 3.84 13.02
C HIS A 96 -5.78 3.09 14.27
N GLU A 97 -5.28 1.86 14.11
CA GLU A 97 -4.71 1.05 15.19
C GLU A 97 -3.46 1.72 15.82
N GLU A 98 -2.55 2.27 15.01
CA GLU A 98 -1.40 3.03 15.51
C GLU A 98 -1.85 4.26 16.32
N TRP A 99 -2.93 4.91 15.89
CA TRP A 99 -3.47 6.08 16.59
C TRP A 99 -4.18 5.74 17.90
N THR A 100 -4.93 4.64 17.95
CA THR A 100 -5.61 4.22 19.19
C THR A 100 -4.64 3.59 20.18
N SER A 101 -3.65 2.82 19.72
CA SER A 101 -2.64 2.20 20.59
C SER A 101 -1.76 3.23 21.30
N GLY A 102 -1.44 4.34 20.64
CA GLY A 102 -0.68 5.44 21.25
C GLY A 102 -1.45 6.27 22.29
N ARG A 103 -2.77 6.05 22.47
CA ARG A 103 -3.60 6.77 23.45
C ARG A 103 -3.75 6.06 24.80
N ASN A 104 -3.32 4.80 24.91
CA ASN A 104 -3.41 4.00 26.15
C ASN A 104 -2.17 4.12 27.06
N LEU A 105 -1.29 5.10 26.83
CA LEU A 105 -0.04 5.29 27.59
C LEU A 105 0.00 6.62 28.38
N HIS A 106 -1.14 7.25 28.63
CA HIS A 106 -1.23 8.44 29.48
C HIS A 106 -2.32 8.30 30.54
#